data_AF-A0A3A1R7R6-F1
#
_entry.id   AF-A0A3A1R7R6-F1
#
_cell.length_a   1.000
_cell.length_b   1.000
_cell.length_c   1.000
_cell.angle_alpha   90.00
_cell.angle_beta   90.00
_cell.angle_gamma   90.00
#
_symmetry.space_group_name_H-M   'P 1'
#
loop_
_entity.id
_entity.type
_entity.pdbx_description
1 polymer ?
#
loop_
_entity_poly.entity_id
_entity_poly.type
_entity_poly.pdbx_seq_one_letter_code
_entity_poly.pdbx_strand_id
1 'polypeptide(L)' 'MLFPTVSSEVFNKIHAIRDKESTECGYKYSHFYESKKRMLKDIRFREINEITCPKCKDTVRYLN' A
#
# COMPACT_ATOMS: atom_id res chain seq x y z
N MET A 1 1.73 3.91 14.84
CA MET A 1 2.87 3.86 13.89
C MET A 1 2.36 4.23 12.50
N LEU A 2 3.20 4.83 11.66
CA LEU A 2 2.87 5.14 10.27
C LEU A 2 3.39 4.04 9.36
N PHE A 3 2.56 3.64 8.40
CA PHE A 3 2.89 2.59 7.43
C PHE A 3 2.91 3.18 6.03
N PRO A 4 3.87 2.78 5.18
CA PRO A 4 3.85 3.14 3.77
C PRO A 4 2.62 2.51 3.10
N THR A 5 1.83 3.32 2.40
CA THR A 5 0.59 2.89 1.75
C THR A 5 0.50 3.37 0.32
N VAL A 6 -0.29 2.65 -0.48
CA VAL A 6 -0.65 3.02 -1.85
C VAL A 6 -2.16 2.92 -2.03
N SER A 7 -2.74 3.87 -2.74
CA SER A 7 -4.13 3.82 -3.16
C SER A 7 -4.26 2.98 -4.43
N SER A 8 -5.12 1.96 -4.42
CA SER A 8 -5.49 1.23 -5.63
C SER A 8 -6.70 1.91 -6.27
N GLU A 9 -6.54 2.38 -7.51
CA GLU A 9 -7.67 2.90 -8.31
C GLU A 9 -8.68 1.80 -8.65
N VAL A 10 -8.21 0.56 -8.82
CA VAL A 10 -9.05 -0.59 -9.21
C VAL A 10 -10.02 -0.99 -8.10
N PHE A 11 -9.55 -1.03 -6.85
CA PHE A 11 -10.35 -1.47 -5.71
C PHE A 11 -10.83 -0.33 -4.83
N ASN A 12 -10.47 0.92 -5.16
CA ASN A 12 -10.65 2.12 -4.36
C ASN A 12 -10.29 1.90 -2.88
N LYS A 13 -9.15 1.22 -2.65
CA LYS A 13 -8.67 0.80 -1.33
C LYS A 13 -7.27 1.31 -1.08
N ILE A 14 -6.96 1.51 0.20
CA ILE A 14 -5.63 1.86 0.70
C ILE A 14 -4.97 0.58 1.17
N HIS A 15 -3.83 0.28 0.56
CA HIS A 15 -3.06 -0.93 0.79
C HIS A 15 -1.75 -0.59 1.48
N ALA A 16 -1.34 -1.38 2.47
CA ALA A 16 -0.03 -1.27 3.08
C ALA A 16 1.03 -1.90 2.17
N ILE A 17 2.11 -1.18 1.94
CA ILE A 17 3.24 -1.61 1.13
C ILE A 17 4.10 -2.56 1.95
N ARG A 18 4.40 -3.72 1.36
CA ARG A 18 5.30 -4.73 1.92
C ARG A 18 6.71 -4.55 1.36
N ASP A 19 6.79 -4.47 0.04
CA ASP A 19 8.03 -4.42 -0.73
C ASP A 19 7.90 -3.40 -1.86
N LYS A 20 9.00 -3.13 -2.58
CA LYS A 20 9.08 -2.11 -3.65
C LYS A 20 8.02 -2.22 -4.75
N GLU A 21 7.39 -3.38 -4.91
CA GLU A 21 6.44 -3.66 -5.99
C GLU A 21 5.12 -4.27 -5.50
N SER A 22 5.01 -4.59 -4.21
CA SER A 22 3.88 -5.35 -3.66
C SER A 22 3.41 -4.87 -2.29
N THR A 23 2.14 -5.16 -2.00
CA THR A 23 1.47 -4.83 -0.74
C THR A 23 1.28 -6.07 0.12
N GLU A 24 0.98 -5.89 1.40
CA GLU A 24 0.75 -6.99 2.36
C GLU A 24 -0.35 -7.96 1.90
N CYS A 25 -1.33 -7.49 1.12
CA CYS A 25 -2.39 -8.35 0.61
C CYS A 25 -2.08 -8.99 -0.75
N GLY A 26 -0.88 -8.79 -1.30
CA GLY A 26 -0.45 -9.30 -2.60
C GLY A 26 -0.86 -8.43 -3.80
N TYR A 27 -1.46 -7.24 -3.59
CA TYR A 27 -1.71 -6.30 -4.67
C TYR A 27 -0.37 -5.74 -5.18
N LYS A 28 -0.12 -5.90 -6.48
CA LYS A 28 1.04 -5.36 -7.18
C LYS A 28 0.68 -3.99 -7.73
N TYR A 29 1.37 -2.96 -7.25
CA TYR A 29 1.14 -1.58 -7.67
C TYR A 29 2.20 -1.09 -8.66
N SER A 30 3.21 -1.92 -8.95
CA SER A 30 4.16 -1.68 -10.04
C SER A 30 3.58 -2.18 -11.37
N HIS A 31 2.73 -1.37 -11.98
CA HIS A 31 2.44 -1.51 -13.40
C HIS A 31 3.64 -0.92 -14.17
N PHE A 32 4.47 -1.82 -14.70
CA PHE A 32 5.53 -1.64 -15.70
C PHE A 32 5.90 -0.19 -16.12
N TYR A 33 7.18 0.12 -15.91
CA TYR A 33 8.06 0.93 -16.78
C TYR A 33 7.82 2.44 -16.96
N GLU A 34 6.63 2.97 -16.78
CA GLU A 34 6.39 4.41 -16.97
C GLU A 34 6.42 5.17 -15.64
N SER A 35 7.63 5.52 -15.22
CA SER A 35 7.95 6.50 -14.16
C SER A 35 7.86 6.00 -12.70
N LYS A 36 8.93 5.33 -12.23
CA LYS A 36 9.20 5.14 -10.78
C LYS A 36 8.98 6.42 -9.95
N LYS A 37 9.26 7.60 -10.52
CA LYS A 37 9.01 8.91 -9.88
C LYS A 37 7.53 9.19 -9.59
N ARG A 38 6.61 8.79 -10.47
CA ARG A 38 5.17 8.99 -10.27
C ARG A 38 4.68 8.03 -9.19
N MET A 39 5.08 6.77 -9.28
CA MET A 39 4.75 5.74 -8.30
C MET A 39 5.19 6.10 -6.87
N LEU A 40 6.40 6.67 -6.69
CA LEU A 40 6.86 7.15 -5.39
C LEU A 40 6.02 8.33 -4.84
N LYS A 41 5.39 9.14 -5.71
CA LYS A 41 4.50 10.23 -5.27
C LYS A 41 3.15 9.71 -4.76
N ASP A 42 2.72 8.54 -5.22
CA ASP A 42 1.50 7.89 -4.76
C ASP A 42 1.68 7.15 -3.44
N ILE A 43 2.94 6.91 -3.01
CA ILE A 43 3.24 6.36 -1.70
C ILE A 43 2.97 7.42 -0.63
N ARG A 44 2.10 7.11 0.32
CA ARG A 44 1.82 7.95 1.49
C ARG A 44 2.00 7.17 2.77
N PHE A 45 2.58 7.81 3.78
CA PHE A 45 2.64 7.25 5.13
C PHE A 45 1.34 7.57 5.86
N ARG A 46 0.64 6.53 6.33
CA ARG A 46 -0.69 6.65 6.96
C ARG A 46 -0.77 5.81 8.22
N GLU A 47 -1.71 6.14 9.10
CA GLU A 47 -2.00 5.33 10.27
C GLU A 47 -2.77 4.05 9.92
N ILE A 48 -2.68 3.04 10.79
CA ILE A 48 -3.37 1.75 10.59
C ILE A 48 -4.89 1.90 10.40
N ASN A 49 -5.49 2.92 11.00
CA ASN A 49 -6.92 3.19 10.90
C ASN A 49 -7.34 3.68 9.51
N GLU A 50 -6.41 4.27 8.76
CA GLU A 50 -6.64 4.75 7.39
C GLU A 50 -6.45 3.66 6.34
N ILE A 51 -5.88 2.50 6.69
CA ILE A 51 -5.75 1.36 5.78
C ILE A 51 -7.13 0.73 5.59
N THR A 52 -7.70 0.87 4.39
CA THR A 52 -9.05 0.36 4.08
C THR A 52 -9.03 -1.05 3.50
N CYS A 53 -7.87 -1.58 3.09
CA CYS A 53 -7.74 -2.99 2.75
C CYS A 53 -7.74 -3.84 4.03
N PRO A 54 -8.74 -4.72 4.26
CA PRO A 54 -8.85 -5.49 5.50
C PRO A 54 -7.67 -6.45 5.70
N LYS A 55 -7.19 -7.08 4.61
CA LYS A 55 -6.01 -7.95 4.66
C LYS A 55 -4.75 -7.18 5.06
N CYS A 56 -4.50 -6.01 4.44
CA CYS A 56 -3.36 -5.18 4.82
C CYS A 56 -3.48 -4.69 6.26
N LYS A 57 -4.67 -4.26 6.69
CA LYS A 57 -4.90 -3.78 8.05
C LYS A 57 -4.61 -4.85 9.09
N ASP A 58 -5.04 -6.09 8.83
CA ASP A 58 -4.83 -7.22 9.73
C ASP A 58 -3.36 -7.61 9.82
N THR A 59 -2.67 -7.78 8.68
CA THR A 59 -1.23 -8.10 8.66
C THR A 59 -0.40 -7.07 9.40
N VAL A 60 -0.66 -5.79 9.15
CA VAL A 60 0.06 -4.68 9.79
C VAL A 60 -0.23 -4.60 11.30
N ARG A 61 -1.43 -5.00 11.73
CA ARG A 61 -1.80 -5.08 13.15
C ARG A 61 -1.07 -6.21 13.87
N TYR A 62 -0.81 -7.33 13.19
CA TYR A 62 -0.14 -8.49 13.78
C TYR A 62 1.39 -8.35 13.85
N LEU A 63 1.96 -7.47 13.02
CA LEU A 63 3.39 -7.17 12.99
C LEU A 63 3.84 -6.09 14.00
N ASN A 64 2.89 -5.49 14.74
CA ASN A 64 3.09 -4.41 15.70
C ASN A 64 2.67 -4.84 17.11
#